data_AF-A0A4V2AKM5-F1
#
_entry.id   AF-A0A4V2AKM5-F1
#
_cell.length_a   1.000
_cell.length_b   1.000
_cell.length_c   1.000
_cell.angle_alpha   90.00
_cell.angle_beta   90.00
_cell.angle_gamma   90.00
#
_symmetry.space_group_name_H-M   'P 1'
#
loop_
_entity.id
_entity.type
_entity.pdbx_description
1 polymer ?
#
loop_
_entity_poly.entity_id
_entity_poly.type
_entity_poly.pdbx_seq_one_letter_code
_entity_poly.pdbx_strand_id
1 'polypeptide(L)'
;MKTERYLESLKRLPQAGRHLIGYQPGEDIVVYQAYRPAIAEYAVAHQQLGGIHFSYDRMSWIKPGFLWMMFRSGWATKENQERILALTLSRQHFRLILAAAVPSTFKRAQYADQDSLKLVMKQGNVRLQWDPDHSPYGGKLERKAI
;
A
#
# COMPACT_ATOMS: atom_id res chain seq x y z
N MET A 1 9.55 -16.26 0.76
CA MET A 1 9.10 -15.36 -0.34
C MET A 1 9.86 -15.73 -1.61
N LYS A 2 9.21 -15.85 -2.77
CA LYS A 2 9.91 -16.04 -4.05
C LYS A 2 10.26 -14.67 -4.63
N THR A 3 11.48 -14.51 -5.13
CA THR A 3 11.95 -13.28 -5.77
C THR A 3 12.20 -13.53 -7.25
N GLU A 4 12.13 -12.48 -8.06
CA GLU A 4 12.47 -12.50 -9.48
C GLU A 4 13.28 -11.24 -9.84
N ARG A 5 13.95 -11.25 -10.99
CA ARG A 5 14.65 -10.06 -11.51
C ARG A 5 13.63 -9.04 -12.02
N TYR A 6 13.83 -7.77 -11.70
CA TYR A 6 12.94 -6.69 -12.12
C TYR A 6 12.75 -6.62 -13.65
N LEU A 7 13.82 -6.80 -14.43
CA LEU A 7 13.72 -6.76 -15.89
C LEU A 7 12.90 -7.92 -16.47
N GLU A 8 12.87 -9.06 -15.78
CA GLU A 8 12.03 -10.20 -16.19
C GLU A 8 10.56 -9.95 -15.83
N SER A 9 10.28 -9.34 -14.68
CA SER A 9 8.91 -8.99 -14.30
C SER A 9 8.30 -7.96 -15.25
N LEU A 10 9.10 -7.04 -15.81
CA LEU A 10 8.61 -6.07 -16.79
C LEU A 10 8.05 -6.71 -18.07
N LYS A 11 8.51 -7.91 -18.47
CA LYS A 11 7.99 -8.61 -19.66
C LYS A 11 6.53 -9.06 -19.49
N ARG A 12 6.08 -9.26 -18.24
CA ARG A 12 4.75 -9.78 -17.90
C ARG A 12 3.82 -8.74 -17.27
N LEU A 13 4.37 -7.70 -16.65
CA LEU A 13 3.57 -6.67 -15.97
C LEU A 13 2.96 -5.69 -16.98
N PRO A 14 1.75 -5.17 -16.70
CA PRO A 14 1.16 -4.14 -17.54
C PRO A 14 2.01 -2.87 -17.52
N GLN A 15 2.14 -2.20 -18.65
CA GLN A 15 3.00 -1.02 -18.78
C GLN A 15 2.29 0.29 -18.44
N ALA A 16 0.96 0.34 -18.56
CA ALA A 16 0.15 1.54 -18.32
C ALA A 16 -1.20 1.20 -17.69
N GLY A 17 -1.87 2.21 -17.13
CA GLY A 17 -3.22 2.08 -16.56
C GLY A 17 -3.21 1.77 -15.06
N ARG A 18 -4.38 1.41 -14.50
CA ARG A 18 -4.57 1.17 -13.06
C ARG A 18 -4.62 -0.32 -12.79
N HIS A 19 -3.64 -0.84 -12.06
CA HIS A 19 -3.51 -2.28 -11.82
C HIS A 19 -3.19 -2.57 -10.37
N LEU A 20 -3.76 -3.66 -9.86
CA LEU A 20 -3.38 -4.21 -8.57
C LEU A 20 -2.34 -5.30 -8.80
N ILE A 21 -1.09 -4.99 -8.50
CA ILE A 21 0.06 -5.88 -8.70
C ILE A 21 0.69 -6.16 -7.34
N GLY A 22 0.76 -7.43 -6.95
CA GLY A 22 1.36 -7.85 -5.70
C GLY A 22 1.73 -9.34 -5.72
N TYR A 23 2.58 -9.77 -4.79
CA TYR A 23 2.91 -11.18 -4.62
C TYR A 23 1.76 -11.90 -3.90
N GLN A 24 1.30 -13.02 -4.47
CA GLN A 24 0.10 -13.74 -4.01
C GLN A 24 0.44 -15.23 -3.73
N PRO A 25 0.95 -15.57 -2.54
CA PRO A 25 1.18 -16.95 -2.17
C PRO A 25 -0.14 -17.61 -1.74
N GLY A 26 -0.51 -18.74 -2.35
CA GLY A 26 -1.72 -19.48 -1.95
C GLY A 26 -2.98 -18.64 -2.05
N GLU A 27 -3.68 -18.45 -0.92
CA GLU A 27 -4.89 -17.62 -0.79
C GLU A 27 -4.63 -16.21 -0.23
N ASP A 28 -3.36 -15.85 -0.09
CA ASP A 28 -2.93 -14.60 0.53
C ASP A 28 -2.37 -13.59 -0.48
N ILE A 29 -2.18 -12.37 -0.01
CA ILE A 29 -1.45 -11.30 -0.68
C ILE A 29 -0.45 -10.68 0.29
N VAL A 30 0.72 -10.35 -0.22
CA VAL A 30 1.71 -9.55 0.51
C VAL A 30 1.49 -8.08 0.24
N VAL A 31 1.41 -7.30 1.31
CA VAL A 31 1.39 -5.85 1.29
C VAL A 31 2.58 -5.32 2.08
N TYR A 32 3.01 -4.11 1.75
CA TYR A 32 4.12 -3.45 2.41
C TYR A 32 3.61 -2.27 3.23
N GLN A 33 4.22 -2.08 4.40
CA GLN A 33 4.06 -0.89 5.23
C GLN A 33 5.42 -0.45 5.77
N ALA A 34 5.59 0.85 5.96
CA ALA A 34 6.80 1.44 6.53
C ALA A 34 6.57 1.90 7.97
N TYR A 35 7.51 1.54 8.84
CA TYR A 35 7.46 1.84 10.27
C TYR A 35 8.84 2.24 10.81
N ARG A 36 8.83 2.89 11.98
CA ARG A 36 10.01 3.07 12.81
C ARG A 36 10.52 1.74 13.39
N PRO A 37 11.81 1.63 13.76
CA PRO A 37 12.41 0.40 14.28
C PRO A 37 11.61 -0.28 15.40
N ALA A 38 11.21 0.46 16.43
CA ALA A 38 10.51 -0.10 17.59
C ALA A 38 9.19 -0.82 17.25
N ILE A 39 8.43 -0.33 16.26
CA ILE A 39 7.19 -1.00 15.81
C ILE A 39 7.53 -2.25 15.02
N ALA A 40 8.52 -2.16 14.12
CA ALA A 40 8.91 -3.27 13.26
C ALA A 40 9.53 -4.43 14.06
N GLU A 41 10.37 -4.13 15.04
CA GLU A 41 10.98 -5.10 15.95
C GLU A 41 9.91 -5.84 16.77
N TYR A 42 8.94 -5.10 17.33
CA TYR A 42 7.79 -5.71 17.99
C TYR A 42 7.04 -6.65 17.04
N ALA A 43 6.75 -6.18 15.82
CA ALA A 43 5.97 -6.94 14.85
C ALA A 43 6.67 -8.23 14.41
N VAL A 44 7.98 -8.19 14.22
CA VAL A 44 8.77 -9.37 13.88
C VAL A 44 8.84 -10.33 15.06
N ALA A 45 9.07 -9.84 16.28
CA ALA A 45 9.17 -10.68 17.47
C ALA A 45 7.84 -11.40 17.80
N HIS A 46 6.70 -10.72 17.62
CA HIS A 46 5.39 -11.23 18.01
C HIS A 46 4.55 -11.74 16.84
N GLN A 47 5.02 -11.59 15.60
CA GLN A 47 4.30 -11.93 14.37
C GLN A 47 2.92 -11.23 14.26
N GLN A 48 2.81 -10.03 14.83
CA GLN A 48 1.59 -9.19 14.75
C GLN A 48 1.95 -7.72 14.96
N LEU A 49 1.20 -6.81 14.32
CA LEU A 49 1.33 -5.38 14.60
C LEU A 49 0.75 -5.08 16.00
N GLY A 50 1.46 -4.26 16.79
CA GLY A 50 1.01 -3.90 18.14
C GLY A 50 2.12 -3.31 19.00
N GLY A 51 1.95 -3.43 20.31
CA GLY A 51 2.88 -2.88 21.29
C GLY A 51 2.66 -1.39 21.58
N ILE A 52 3.35 -0.89 22.60
CA ILE A 52 3.17 0.47 23.14
C ILE A 52 3.50 1.59 22.14
N HIS A 53 4.24 1.26 21.09
CA HIS A 53 4.71 2.21 20.09
C HIS A 53 3.80 2.27 18.84
N PHE A 54 2.85 1.35 18.71
CA PHE A 54 1.93 1.28 17.58
C PHE A 54 0.66 2.09 17.87
N SER A 55 0.19 2.84 16.87
CA SER A 55 -1.04 3.64 16.96
C SER A 55 -2.10 3.04 16.06
N TYR A 56 -3.27 2.74 16.63
CA TYR A 56 -4.44 2.25 15.90
C TYR A 56 -5.20 3.36 15.17
N ASP A 57 -5.03 4.62 15.59
CA ASP A 57 -5.67 5.78 14.99
C ASP A 57 -4.86 6.35 13.81
N ARG A 58 -3.61 5.92 13.62
CA ARG A 58 -2.76 6.39 12.54
C ARG A 58 -3.19 5.81 11.20
N MET A 59 -3.64 6.68 10.30
CA MET A 59 -3.78 6.34 8.88
C MET A 59 -2.45 5.85 8.31
N SER A 60 -2.44 4.62 7.79
CA SER A 60 -1.24 3.95 7.31
C SER A 60 -1.41 3.51 5.85
N TRP A 61 -0.34 3.64 5.06
CA TRP A 61 -0.34 3.18 3.68
C TRP A 61 -0.24 1.65 3.65
N ILE A 62 -1.21 1.00 3.02
CA ILE A 62 -1.17 -0.41 2.66
C ILE A 62 -0.98 -0.52 1.14
N LYS A 63 0.15 -1.05 0.69
CA LYS A 63 0.48 -1.13 -0.75
C LYS A 63 1.04 -2.50 -1.11
N PRO A 64 0.44 -3.23 -2.06
CA PRO A 64 1.06 -4.46 -2.60
C PRO A 64 2.37 -4.20 -3.37
N GLY A 65 2.60 -2.96 -3.82
CA GLY A 65 3.81 -2.57 -4.57
C GLY A 65 5.01 -2.28 -3.68
N PHE A 66 6.01 -3.17 -3.68
CA PHE A 66 7.27 -2.97 -2.94
C PHE A 66 8.01 -1.69 -3.35
N LEU A 67 8.21 -1.47 -4.66
CA LEU A 67 8.99 -0.33 -5.16
C LEU A 67 8.29 1.01 -4.88
N TRP A 68 6.96 1.03 -4.87
CA TRP A 68 6.21 2.19 -4.40
C TRP A 68 6.54 2.50 -2.94
N MET A 69 6.53 1.48 -2.07
CA MET A 69 6.83 1.66 -0.64
C MET A 69 8.28 2.11 -0.43
N MET A 70 9.23 1.54 -1.18
CA MET A 70 10.64 1.97 -1.14
C MET A 70 10.80 3.42 -1.60
N PHE A 71 10.19 3.82 -2.71
CA PHE A 71 10.20 5.22 -3.13
C PHE A 71 9.60 6.13 -2.05
N ARG A 72 8.44 5.75 -1.50
CA ARG A 72 7.71 6.55 -0.51
C ARG A 72 8.49 6.76 0.78
N SER A 73 9.21 5.73 1.24
CA SER A 73 10.08 5.78 2.44
C SER A 73 11.46 6.37 2.18
N GLY A 74 11.76 6.81 0.95
CA GLY A 74 13.10 7.29 0.59
C GLY A 74 14.14 6.19 0.69
N TRP A 75 13.81 4.98 0.24
CA TRP A 75 14.61 3.78 0.41
C TRP A 75 14.91 3.47 1.89
N ALA A 76 13.89 3.59 2.74
CA ALA A 76 13.97 3.36 4.18
C ALA A 76 14.95 4.30 4.93
N THR A 77 15.20 5.49 4.38
CA THR A 77 16.04 6.51 5.04
C THR A 77 15.22 7.61 5.72
N LYS A 78 13.93 7.75 5.39
CA LYS A 78 13.06 8.75 6.03
C LYS A 78 12.75 8.37 7.47
N GLU A 79 12.77 9.38 8.32
CA GLU A 79 12.38 9.25 9.72
C GLU A 79 11.00 8.61 9.87
N ASN A 80 10.89 7.69 10.83
CA ASN A 80 9.72 6.88 11.16
C ASN A 80 9.25 5.91 10.05
N GLN A 81 10.08 5.66 9.03
CA GLN A 81 9.83 4.76 7.89
C GLN A 81 11.07 3.90 7.55
N GLU A 82 11.93 3.64 8.52
CA GLU A 82 13.25 3.00 8.38
C GLU A 82 13.18 1.47 8.26
N ARG A 83 12.01 0.88 8.52
CA ARG A 83 11.76 -0.55 8.40
C ARG A 83 10.54 -0.80 7.54
N ILE A 84 10.71 -1.62 6.51
CA ILE A 84 9.66 -1.97 5.55
C ILE A 84 9.24 -3.41 5.83
N LEU A 85 8.04 -3.59 6.34
CA LEU A 85 7.49 -4.91 6.64
C LEU A 85 6.72 -5.43 5.44
N ALA A 86 7.00 -6.68 5.07
CA ALA A 86 6.13 -7.48 4.21
C ALA A 86 5.09 -8.18 5.10
N LEU A 87 3.85 -7.73 5.02
CA LEU A 87 2.73 -8.27 5.79
C LEU A 87 1.88 -9.17 4.89
N THR A 88 1.59 -10.38 5.35
CA THR A 88 0.71 -11.32 4.66
C THR A 88 -0.71 -11.13 5.15
N LEU A 89 -1.65 -10.96 4.21
CA LEU A 89 -3.08 -10.84 4.48
C LEU A 89 -3.83 -11.85 3.62
N SER A 90 -4.93 -12.40 4.14
CA SER A 90 -5.82 -13.18 3.28
C SER A 90 -6.37 -12.27 2.17
N ARG A 91 -6.43 -12.79 0.94
CA ARG A 91 -7.01 -12.02 -0.17
C ARG A 91 -8.46 -11.65 0.09
N GLN A 92 -9.19 -12.49 0.83
CA GLN A 92 -10.54 -12.19 1.27
C GLN A 92 -10.58 -10.92 2.11
N HIS A 93 -9.78 -10.81 3.17
CA HIS A 93 -9.74 -9.62 4.02
C HIS A 93 -9.25 -8.39 3.25
N PHE A 94 -8.27 -8.57 2.36
CA PHE A 94 -7.81 -7.48 1.51
C PHE A 94 -8.92 -6.95 0.57
N ARG A 95 -9.76 -7.83 0.02
CA ARG A 95 -10.96 -7.42 -0.75
C ARG A 95 -11.98 -6.67 0.10
N LEU A 96 -12.16 -7.02 1.38
CA LEU A 96 -13.02 -6.27 2.30
C LEU A 96 -12.49 -4.86 2.53
N ILE A 97 -11.18 -4.69 2.71
CA ILE A 97 -10.54 -3.37 2.82
C ILE A 97 -10.81 -2.55 1.55
N LEU A 98 -10.62 -3.14 0.37
CA LEU A 98 -10.88 -2.47 -0.91
C LEU A 98 -12.36 -2.11 -1.10
N ALA A 99 -13.28 -2.98 -0.69
CA ALA A 99 -14.72 -2.73 -0.77
C ALA A 99 -15.18 -1.59 0.15
N ALA A 100 -14.52 -1.41 1.29
CA ALA A 100 -14.77 -0.31 2.22
C ALA A 100 -14.07 1.01 1.82
N ALA A 101 -13.23 0.99 0.77
CA ALA A 101 -12.40 2.14 0.42
C ALA A 101 -13.19 3.22 -0.31
N VAL A 102 -13.04 4.46 0.15
CA VAL A 102 -13.62 5.64 -0.50
C VAL A 102 -12.56 6.36 -1.34
N PRO A 103 -12.86 6.83 -2.56
CA PRO A 103 -11.92 7.56 -3.40
C PRO A 103 -11.31 8.76 -2.67
N SER A 104 -9.99 8.94 -2.75
CA SER A 104 -9.31 10.13 -2.19
C SER A 104 -9.37 11.37 -3.10
N THR A 105 -9.95 11.23 -4.31
CA THR A 105 -10.05 12.30 -5.31
C THR A 105 -11.47 12.41 -5.82
N PHE A 106 -11.94 13.66 -5.98
CA PHE A 106 -13.27 13.93 -6.49
C PHE A 106 -13.40 13.51 -7.95
N LYS A 107 -14.49 12.80 -8.24
CA LYS A 107 -14.95 12.52 -9.59
C LYS A 107 -16.42 12.86 -9.67
N ARG A 108 -16.77 13.82 -10.54
CA ARG A 108 -18.16 14.26 -10.76
C ARG A 108 -19.09 13.13 -11.20
N ALA A 109 -18.56 12.09 -11.86
CA ALA A 109 -19.31 10.89 -12.23
C ALA A 109 -19.66 9.98 -11.04
N GLN A 110 -19.06 10.19 -9.86
CA GLN A 110 -19.24 9.35 -8.67
C GLN A 110 -19.91 10.10 -7.50
N TYR A 111 -19.80 11.43 -7.46
CA TYR A 111 -20.33 12.26 -6.40
C TYR A 111 -20.96 13.53 -6.97
N ALA A 112 -22.09 13.95 -6.40
CA ALA A 112 -22.81 15.14 -6.83
C ALA A 112 -21.96 16.42 -6.69
N ASP A 113 -21.22 16.52 -5.59
CA ASP A 113 -20.34 17.65 -5.29
C ASP A 113 -19.14 17.24 -4.40
N GLN A 114 -18.21 18.17 -4.19
CA GLN A 114 -17.03 17.95 -3.36
C GLN A 114 -17.36 17.77 -1.88
N ASP A 115 -18.44 18.37 -1.38
CA ASP A 115 -18.78 18.34 0.04
C ASP A 115 -19.37 16.98 0.45
N SER A 116 -20.13 16.35 -0.45
CA SER A 116 -20.60 14.97 -0.36
C SER A 116 -19.42 13.99 -0.25
N LEU A 117 -18.37 14.19 -1.06
CA LEU A 117 -17.16 13.38 -0.95
C LEU A 117 -16.43 13.63 0.38
N LYS A 118 -16.29 14.89 0.82
CA LYS A 118 -15.65 15.19 2.12
C LYS A 118 -16.38 14.53 3.28
N LEU A 119 -17.71 14.48 3.26
CA LEU A 119 -18.50 13.81 4.29
C LEU A 119 -18.20 12.31 4.32
N VAL A 120 -18.22 11.65 3.17
CA VAL A 120 -17.90 10.22 3.03
C VAL A 120 -16.44 9.93 3.43
N MET A 121 -15.49 10.80 3.08
CA MET A 121 -14.08 10.67 3.49
C MET A 121 -13.84 10.91 4.99
N LYS A 122 -14.71 11.67 5.67
CA LYS A 122 -14.68 11.84 7.13
C LYS A 122 -15.21 10.60 7.85
N GLN A 123 -16.19 9.92 7.26
CA GLN A 123 -16.80 8.71 7.82
C GLN A 123 -16.03 7.42 7.45
N GLY A 124 -15.33 7.43 6.32
CA GLY A 124 -14.60 6.28 5.80
C GLY A 124 -13.22 6.12 6.43
N ASN A 125 -12.95 4.92 6.97
CA ASN A 125 -11.66 4.57 7.57
C ASN A 125 -10.61 4.14 6.54
N VAL A 126 -11.00 3.93 5.27
CA VAL A 126 -10.10 3.46 4.21
C VAL A 126 -10.19 4.41 3.01
N ARG A 127 -9.04 4.91 2.56
CA ARG A 127 -8.95 5.84 1.43
C ARG A 127 -8.25 5.17 0.24
N LEU A 128 -8.89 5.23 -0.93
CA LEU A 128 -8.39 4.65 -2.17
C LEU A 128 -7.62 5.70 -2.99
N GLN A 129 -6.32 5.47 -3.22
CA GLN A 129 -5.47 6.36 -4.00
C GLN A 129 -4.66 5.59 -5.06
N TRP A 130 -4.75 6.07 -6.30
CA TRP A 130 -3.95 5.58 -7.41
C TRP A 130 -2.73 6.49 -7.63
N ASP A 131 -1.56 5.98 -7.29
CA ASP A 131 -0.29 6.68 -7.47
C ASP A 131 0.51 6.05 -8.62
N PRO A 132 1.45 6.76 -9.26
CA PRO A 132 2.40 6.12 -10.17
C PRO A 132 3.11 4.96 -9.47
N ASP A 133 3.32 3.85 -10.19
CA ASP A 133 4.31 2.86 -9.76
C ASP A 133 5.73 3.41 -9.99
N HIS A 134 6.73 2.76 -9.41
CA HIS A 134 8.11 3.24 -9.47
C HIS A 134 9.09 2.16 -9.94
N SER A 135 10.12 2.60 -10.68
CA SER A 135 11.29 1.76 -10.98
C SER A 135 12.20 1.64 -9.74
N PRO A 136 13.15 0.70 -9.72
CA PRO A 136 14.14 0.56 -8.63
C PRO A 136 14.94 1.85 -8.37
N TYR A 137 15.09 2.71 -9.37
CA TYR A 137 15.77 4.00 -9.25
C TYR A 137 14.83 5.15 -8.86
N GLY A 138 13.56 4.86 -8.55
CA GLY A 138 12.56 5.85 -8.11
C GLY A 138 11.84 6.59 -9.24
N GLY A 139 12.15 6.29 -10.51
CA GLY A 139 11.45 6.89 -11.66
C GLY A 139 9.98 6.47 -11.71
N LYS A 140 9.08 7.42 -12.00
CA LYS A 140 7.65 7.15 -12.16
C LYS A 140 7.40 6.30 -13.41
N LEU A 141 6.42 5.41 -13.33
CA LEU A 141 5.94 4.60 -14.44
C LEU A 141 4.53 5.02 -14.85
N GLU A 142 4.14 4.73 -16.09
CA GLU A 142 2.81 5.02 -16.61
C GLU A 142 1.70 4.19 -15.95
N ARG A 143 2.04 2.98 -15.50
CA ARG A 143 1.14 2.18 -14.66
C ARG A 143 1.02 2.78 -13.27
N LYS A 144 -0.18 2.68 -12.70
CA LYS A 144 -0.51 3.16 -11.36
C LYS A 144 -0.71 1.99 -10.40
N ALA A 145 -0.20 2.16 -9.19
CA ALA A 145 -0.36 1.25 -8.07
C ALA A 145 -1.41 1.77 -7.08
N ILE A 146 -2.22 0.83 -6.57
CA ILE A 146 -3.21 1.05 -5.50
C ILE A 146 -2.64 0.76 -4.13
#